data_AF-A0A164LMN8-F1
#
_entry.id   AF-A0A164LMN8-F1
#
_cell.length_a   1.000
_cell.length_b   1.000
_cell.length_c   1.000
_cell.angle_alpha   90.00
_cell.angle_beta   90.00
_cell.angle_gamma   90.00
#
_symmetry.space_group_name_H-M   'P 1'
#
loop_
_entity.id
_entity.type
_entity.pdbx_description
1 polymer ?
#
loop_
_entity_poly.entity_id
_entity_poly.type
_entity_poly.pdbx_seq_one_letter_code
_entity_poly.pdbx_strand_id
1 'polypeptide(L)' 'MIGRRWAAVVLRSIRAGATRFSDIAAAIPGMTDELLSQRLEDLEADGLIERIVHPTTSNTGSPTKAHR' A
#
# COMPACT_ATOMS: atom_id res chain seq x y z
N MET A 1 13.59 -17.90 7.16
CA MET A 1 14.31 -17.45 5.95
C MET A 1 13.48 -17.65 4.66
N ILE A 2 12.20 -17.25 4.66
CA ILE A 2 11.34 -17.21 3.44
C ILE A 2 11.09 -15.74 2.99
N GLY A 3 11.40 -14.75 3.84
CA GLY A 3 11.07 -13.34 3.61
C GLY A 3 11.77 -12.66 2.42
N ARG A 4 13.03 -13.03 2.10
CA ARG A 4 13.78 -12.34 1.04
C ARG A 4 13.23 -12.54 -0.37
N ARG A 5 12.61 -13.69 -0.67
CA ARG A 5 12.09 -13.98 -2.02
C ARG A 5 11.01 -12.98 -2.41
N TRP A 6 10.13 -12.66 -1.46
CA TRP A 6 8.97 -11.82 -1.69
C TRP A 6 9.31 -10.32 -1.60
N ALA A 7 10.23 -9.94 -0.72
CA ALA A 7 10.71 -8.57 -0.59
C ALA A 7 11.19 -7.99 -1.93
N ALA A 8 11.97 -8.75 -2.71
CA ALA A 8 12.45 -8.31 -4.02
C ALA A 8 11.32 -8.12 -5.04
N VAL A 9 10.28 -8.95 -4.99
CA VAL A 9 9.12 -8.85 -5.90
C VAL A 9 8.25 -7.66 -5.53
N VAL A 10 7.99 -7.45 -4.24
CA VAL A 10 7.26 -6.28 -3.72
C VAL A 10 7.95 -4.98 -4.15
N LEU A 11 9.27 -4.89 -3.94
CA LEU A 11 10.05 -3.72 -4.33
C LEU A 11 10.02 -3.49 -5.86
N ARG A 12 10.03 -4.57 -6.65
CA ARG A 12 9.90 -4.48 -8.11
C ARG A 12 8.53 -3.92 -8.51
N SER A 13 7.44 -4.37 -7.88
CA SER A 13 6.08 -3.86 -8.15
C SER A 13 5.97 -2.38 -7.84
N ILE A 14 6.52 -1.94 -6.70
CA ILE A 14 6.57 -0.52 -6.32
C ILE A 14 7.38 0.28 -7.35
N ARG A 15 8.56 -0.21 -7.74
CA ARG A 15 9.41 0.42 -8.76
C ARG A 15 8.74 0.48 -10.14
N ALA A 16 7.82 -0.45 -10.43
CA ALA A 16 7.02 -0.44 -11.66
C ALA A 16 5.85 0.56 -11.61
N GLY A 17 5.61 1.22 -10.47
CA GLY A 17 4.58 2.24 -10.29
C GLY A 17 3.37 1.80 -9.48
N ALA A 18 3.37 0.59 -8.90
CA ALA A 18 2.30 0.17 -8.00
C ALA A 18 2.38 0.98 -6.70
N THR A 19 1.39 1.85 -6.46
CA THR A 19 1.35 2.73 -5.28
C THR A 19 0.34 2.28 -4.23
N ARG A 20 -0.63 1.45 -4.61
CA ARG A 20 -1.65 0.92 -3.71
C ARG A 20 -1.37 -0.53 -3.34
N PHE A 21 -1.81 -0.93 -2.15
CA PHE A 21 -1.71 -2.30 -1.67
C PHE A 21 -2.31 -3.31 -2.65
N SER A 22 -3.51 -3.02 -3.18
CA SER A 22 -4.21 -3.86 -4.15
C SER A 22 -3.43 -4.07 -5.45
N ASP A 23 -2.71 -3.04 -5.91
CA ASP A 23 -1.95 -3.10 -7.16
C ASP A 23 -0.70 -3.97 -6.97
N ILE A 24 -0.06 -3.86 -5.80
CA ILE A 24 1.08 -4.70 -5.43
C ILE A 24 0.65 -6.16 -5.28
N ALA A 25 -0.49 -6.43 -4.62
CA ALA A 25 -1.03 -7.77 -4.47
C ALA A 25 -1.39 -8.39 -5.84
N ALA A 26 -2.04 -7.63 -6.73
CA ALA A 26 -2.41 -8.08 -8.07
C ALA A 26 -1.18 -8.40 -8.95
N ALA A 27 -0.06 -7.71 -8.74
CA ALA A 27 1.19 -7.97 -9.46
C ALA A 27 1.90 -9.27 -9.02
N ILE A 28 1.50 -9.88 -7.90
CA ILE A 28 2.17 -11.04 -7.30
C ILE A 28 1.19 -12.20 -7.07
N PRO A 29 0.86 -12.96 -8.13
CA PRO A 29 -0.05 -14.09 -8.01
C PRO A 29 0.49 -15.15 -7.04
N GLY A 30 -0.33 -15.51 -6.05
CA GLY A 30 0.01 -16.50 -5.01
C GLY A 30 0.52 -15.91 -3.70
N MET A 31 0.63 -14.58 -3.58
CA MET A 31 0.88 -13.90 -2.31
C MET A 31 -0.46 -13.62 -1.60
N THR A 32 -0.52 -13.94 -0.30
CA THR A 32 -1.66 -13.57 0.55
C THR A 32 -1.50 -12.15 1.07
N ASP A 33 -2.62 -11.49 1.38
CA ASP A 33 -2.64 -10.13 1.92
C ASP A 33 -1.85 -10.01 3.23
N GLU A 34 -1.94 -11.02 4.10
CA GLU A 34 -1.17 -11.09 5.35
C GLU A 34 0.34 -11.13 5.08
N LEU A 35 0.77 -11.95 4.11
CA LEU A 35 2.18 -12.04 3.74
C LEU A 35 2.67 -10.74 3.10
N LEU A 36 1.85 -10.09 2.28
CA LEU A 36 2.17 -8.78 1.71
C LEU A 36 2.31 -7.73 2.81
N SER A 37 1.37 -7.67 3.76
CA SER A 37 1.44 -6.75 4.90
C SER A 37 2.73 -6.93 5.68
N GLN A 38 3.05 -8.17 6.06
CA GLN A 38 4.27 -8.46 6.80
C GLN A 38 5.53 -8.05 6.02
N ARG A 39 5.55 -8.25 4.70
CA ARG A 39 6.69 -7.85 3.86
C ARG A 39 6.81 -6.34 3.71
N LEU A 40 5.70 -5.61 3.64
CA LEU A 40 5.73 -4.15 3.62
C LEU A 40 6.23 -3.60 4.95
N GLU A 41 5.79 -4.17 6.08
CA GLU A 41 6.29 -3.81 7.42
C GLU A 41 7.80 -4.08 7.56
N ASP A 42 8.27 -5.25 7.13
CA ASP A 42 9.71 -5.57 7.15
C ASP A 42 10.53 -4.57 6.31
N LEU A 43 10.04 -4.24 5.10
CA LEU A 43 10.70 -3.29 4.21
C LEU A 43 10.67 -1.86 4.75
N GLU A 44 9.59 -1.46 5.44
CA GLU A 44 9.46 -0.16 6.11
C GLU A 44 10.42 -0.09 7.31
N ALA A 45 10.50 -1.15 8.11
CA ALA A 45 11.42 -1.26 9.24
C ALA A 45 12.90 -1.24 8.81
N ASP A 46 13.22 -1.85 7.67
CA ASP A 46 14.56 -1.80 7.06
C ASP A 46 14.86 -0.44 6.39
N GLY A 47 13.89 0.48 6.32
CA GLY A 47 14.04 1.79 5.68
C GLY A 47 14.11 1.74 4.15
N LEU A 48 13.61 0.66 3.54
CA LEU A 48 13.63 0.43 2.09
C LEU A 48 12.41 1.01 1.39
N ILE A 49 11.29 1.16 2.09
CA ILE A 49 10.06 1.78 1.59
C ILE A 49 9.49 2.75 2.63
N GLU A 50 8.64 3.67 2.18
CA GLU A 50 7.87 4.56 3.03
C GLU A 50 6.37 4.35 2.78
N ARG A 51 5.58 4.19 3.84
CA ARG A 51 4.12 4.07 3.74
C ARG A 51 3.47 5.43 3.90
N ILE A 52 2.94 5.97 2.81
CA ILE A 52 2.20 7.23 2.81
C ILE A 52 0.70 6.91 2.91
N VAL A 53 0.11 7.22 4.07
CA VAL A 53 -1.35 7.13 4.23
C VAL A 53 -1.98 8.42 3.72
N HIS A 54 -2.63 8.34 2.57
CA HIS A 54 -3.43 9.44 2.07
C HIS A 54 -4.73 9.51 2.88
N PRO A 55 -5.00 10.61 3.61
CA PRO A 55 -6.30 10.78 4.25
C PRO A 55 -7.35 10.85 3.16
N THR A 56 -8.22 9.83 3.09
CA THR A 56 -9.42 9.91 2.27
C THR A 56 -10.29 11.00 2.88
N THR A 57 -10.15 12.22 2.38
CA THR A 57 -11.05 13.32 2.71
C THR A 57 -12.40 12.94 2.11
N SER A 58 -13.20 12.21 2.89
CA SER A 58 -14.63 12.18 2.68
C SER A 58 -15.09 13.61 3.00
N ASN A 59 -15.11 14.47 1.98
CA ASN A 59 -15.74 15.78 2.06
C ASN A 59 -17.26 15.56 2.15
N THR A 60 -17.72 15.04 3.29
CA THR A 60 -19.10 15.17 3.74
C THR A 60 -19.12 16.31 4.75
N GLY A 61 -18.82 17.49 4.23
CA GLY A 61 -19.06 18.77 4.87
C GLY A 61 -19.61 19.71 3.82
N SER A 62 -20.68 19.32 3.11
CA SER A 62 -21.54 20.30 2.45
C SER A 62 -22.27 21.06 3.55
N PRO A 63 -21.95 22.34 3.84
CA PRO A 63 -22.94 23.19 4.48
C PRO A 63 -24.03 23.38 3.44
N THR A 64 -25.16 22.69 3.60
CA THR A 64 -26.38 23.07 2.88
C THR A 64 -26.68 24.50 3.33
N LYS A 65 -26.23 25.45 2.50
CA LYS A 65 -26.37 26.88 2.71
C LYS A 65 -27.86 27.17 2.71
N ALA A 66 -28.41 27.39 3.91
CA ALA A 66 -29.70 28.01 4.08
C ALA A 66 -29.72 29.29 3.24
N HIS A 67 -30.52 29.28 2.17
CA HIS A 67 -30.82 30.48 1.42
C HIS A 67 -32.34 30.61 1.31
N ARG A 68 -32.83 31.45 2.23
CA ARG A 68 -33.92 32.41 2.09
C ARG A 68 -35.35 31.88 1.94
#